data_AF-A0A077XYD2-F1
#
_entry.id   AF-A0A077XYD2-F1
#
_cell.length_a   1.000
_cell.length_b   1.000
_cell.length_c   1.000
_cell.angle_alpha   90.00
_cell.angle_beta   90.00
_cell.angle_gamma   90.00
#
_symmetry.space_group_name_H-M   'P 1'
#
loop_
_entity.id
_entity.type
_entity.pdbx_description
1 polymer ?
#
loop_
_entity_poly.entity_id
_entity_poly.type
_entity_poly.pdbx_seq_one_letter_code
_entity_poly.pdbx_strand_id
1 'polypeptide(L)' 'MHTEFEKLIIDSLLKGKTQQEISIELKNKGVVPYSLSSIEKTMNDLKRKHQATTLFQLGAIITLKRYIHKKE' A
#
# COMPACT_ATOMS: atom_id res chain seq x y z
N MET A 1 -12.67 4.34 2.18
CA MET A 1 -11.74 5.42 2.57
C MET A 1 -10.51 4.79 3.20
N HIS A 2 -9.29 5.21 2.83
CA HIS A 2 -8.03 4.65 3.36
C HIS A 2 -7.48 5.50 4.51
N THR A 3 -6.89 4.85 5.52
CA THR A 3 -6.15 5.57 6.58
C THR A 3 -4.88 6.20 6.00
N GLU A 4 -4.30 7.18 6.70
CA GLU A 4 -3.01 7.78 6.27
C GLU A 4 -1.90 6.72 6.16
N PHE A 5 -1.87 5.77 7.08
CA PHE A 5 -0.92 4.66 7.02
C PHE A 5 -1.14 3.77 5.78
N GLU A 6 -2.39 3.43 5.46
CA GLU A 6 -2.72 2.67 4.25
C GLU A 6 -2.31 3.41 2.98
N LYS A 7 -2.50 4.74 2.93
CA LYS A 7 -2.07 5.56 1.79
C LYS A 7 -0.56 5.48 1.60
N LEU A 8 0.23 5.55 2.68
CA LEU A 8 1.68 5.39 2.61
C LEU A 8 2.09 4.02 2.06
N ILE A 9 1.47 2.95 2.54
CA ILE A 9 1.72 1.60 2.02
C ILE A 9 1.37 1.49 0.54
N ILE A 10 0.20 2.01 0.13
CA ILE A 10 -0.23 2.03 -1.26
C ILE A 10 0.77 2.80 -2.14
N ASP A 11 1.17 4.00 -1.73
CA ASP A 11 2.07 4.83 -2.52
C ASP A 11 3.47 4.21 -2.64
N SER A 12 3.94 3.49 -1.62
CA SER A 12 5.18 2.72 -1.71
C SER A 12 5.05 1.48 -2.60
N LEU A 13 3.92 0.77 -2.55
CA LEU A 13 3.62 -0.35 -3.45
C LEU A 13 3.57 0.11 -4.92
N LEU A 14 2.96 1.26 -5.21
CA LEU A 14 2.89 1.83 -6.56
C LEU A 14 4.26 2.28 -7.09
N LYS A 15 5.23 2.50 -6.19
CA LYS A 15 6.63 2.74 -6.54
C LYS A 15 7.45 1.45 -6.73
N GLY A 16 6.81 0.28 -6.60
CA GLY A 16 7.47 -1.01 -6.75
C GLY A 16 8.31 -1.44 -5.54
N LYS A 17 8.13 -0.81 -4.38
CA LYS A 17 8.92 -1.13 -3.18
C LYS A 17 8.50 -2.47 -2.57
N THR A 18 9.50 -3.21 -2.13
CA THR A 18 9.34 -4.44 -1.32
C THR A 18 8.93 -4.11 0.12
N GLN A 19 8.42 -5.11 0.84
CA GLN A 19 8.07 -5.00 2.25
C GLN A 19 9.27 -4.56 3.13
N GLN A 20 10.48 -5.04 2.81
CA GLN A 20 11.69 -4.63 3.52
C GLN A 20 12.03 -3.15 3.28
N GLU A 21 11.99 -2.69 2.03
CA GLU A 21 12.24 -1.28 1.70
C GLU A 21 11.21 -0.36 2.35
N ILE A 22 9.95 -0.78 2.41
CA ILE A 22 8.88 -0.04 3.10
C ILE A 22 9.16 0.06 4.60
N SER A 23 9.57 -1.05 5.24
CA SER A 23 9.94 -1.06 6.66
C SER A 23 11.08 -0.08 6.96
N ILE A 24 12.13 -0.10 6.15
CA ILE A 24 13.28 0.80 6.28
C ILE A 24 12.85 2.25 6.09
N GLU A 25 12.06 2.55 5.06
CA GLU A 25 11.58 3.91 4.79
C GLU A 25 10.71 4.45 5.93
N LEU A 26 9.76 3.66 6.44
CA LEU A 26 8.90 4.07 7.55
C LEU A 26 9.73 4.33 8.82
N LYS A 27 10.70 3.45 9.12
CA LYS A 27 11.63 3.64 10.23
C LYS A 27 12.44 4.93 10.09
N ASN A 28 13.00 5.19 8.92
CA ASN A 28 13.79 6.39 8.66
C ASN A 28 12.96 7.68 8.75
N LYS A 29 11.65 7.59 8.46
CA LYS A 29 10.71 8.70 8.58
C LYS A 29 10.10 8.86 9.98
N GLY A 30 10.46 7.99 10.94
CA GLY A 30 9.85 7.96 12.28
C GLY A 30 8.37 7.58 12.29
N VAL A 31 7.87 6.92 11.23
CA VAL A 31 6.47 6.52 11.09
C VAL A 31 6.27 5.13 11.67
N VAL A 32 5.33 4.99 12.59
CA VAL A 32 4.92 3.71 13.19
C VAL A 32 3.53 3.29 12.69
N PRO A 33 3.27 1.97 12.49
CA PRO A 33 4.19 0.85 12.66
C PRO A 33 5.13 0.65 11.46
N TYR A 34 6.37 0.21 11.71
CA TYR A 34 7.35 -0.10 10.65
C TYR A 34 7.83 -1.56 10.68
N SER A 35 7.27 -2.43 11.52
CA SER A 35 7.65 -3.84 11.55
C SER A 35 7.14 -4.59 10.32
N LEU A 36 7.92 -5.57 9.85
CA LEU A 36 7.57 -6.37 8.68
C LEU A 36 6.18 -7.00 8.81
N SER A 37 5.87 -7.60 9.96
CA SER A 37 4.57 -8.24 10.20
C SER A 37 3.40 -7.25 10.18
N SER A 38 3.58 -6.02 10.69
CA SER A 38 2.53 -5.00 10.65
C SER A 38 2.28 -4.49 9.23
N ILE A 39 3.34 -4.33 8.45
CA ILE A 39 3.27 -3.95 7.04
C ILE A 39 2.57 -5.06 6.25
N GLU A 40 2.96 -6.31 6.45
CA GLU A 40 2.34 -7.46 5.79
C GLU A 40 0.86 -7.59 6.11
N LYS A 41 0.50 -7.45 7.40
CA LYS A 41 -0.90 -7.44 7.83
C LYS A 41 -1.69 -6.35 7.10
N THR A 42 -1.13 -5.14 7.00
CA THR A 42 -1.75 -4.01 6.31
C THR A 42 -1.89 -4.29 4.80
N MET A 43 -0.87 -4.86 4.16
CA MET A 43 -0.92 -5.25 2.76
C MET A 43 -2.00 -6.33 2.50
N ASN A 44 -2.13 -7.30 3.41
CA ASN A 44 -3.16 -8.33 3.34
C ASN A 44 -4.57 -7.75 3.56
N ASP A 45 -4.71 -6.79 4.47
CA ASP A 45 -5.97 -6.05 4.68
C ASP A 45 -6.35 -5.24 3.43
N LEU A 46 -5.39 -4.56 2.80
CA LEU A 46 -5.60 -3.83 1.56
C LEU A 46 -6.02 -4.76 0.41
N LYS A 47 -5.35 -5.91 0.26
CA LYS A 47 -5.75 -6.93 -0.71
C LYS A 47 -7.20 -7.37 -0.49
N ARG A 48 -7.59 -7.69 0.75
CA ARG A 48 -8.97 -8.06 1.09
C ARG A 48 -9.97 -6.94 0.77
N LYS A 49 -9.67 -5.70 1.15
CA LYS A 49 -10.52 -4.52 0.89
C LYS A 49 -10.77 -4.27 -0.60
N HIS A 50 -9.79 -4.58 -1.44
CA HIS A 50 -9.89 -4.41 -2.90
C HIS A 50 -10.16 -5.70 -3.66
N GLN A 51 -10.44 -6.81 -2.96
CA GLN A 51 -10.66 -8.13 -3.55
C GLN A 51 -9.51 -8.56 -4.50
N ALA A 52 -8.28 -8.23 -4.12
CA ALA A 52 -7.08 -8.57 -4.86
C ALA A 52 -6.41 -9.83 -4.32
N THR A 53 -5.95 -10.70 -5.20
CA THR A 53 -5.20 -11.92 -4.89
C THR A 53 -3.72 -11.62 -4.71
N THR A 54 -3.16 -10.72 -5.54
CA THR A 54 -1.74 -10.36 -5.53
C THR A 54 -1.53 -8.86 -5.27
N LEU A 55 -0.34 -8.47 -4.82
CA LEU A 55 0.02 -7.06 -4.65
C LEU A 55 0.05 -6.32 -6.01
N PHE A 56 0.41 -7.02 -7.07
CA PHE A 56 0.34 -6.48 -8.43
C PHE A 56 -1.11 -6.15 -8.81
N GLN A 57 -2.04 -7.08 -8.59
CA GLN A 57 -3.46 -6.85 -8.83
C GLN A 57 -4.00 -5.70 -7.98
N LEU A 58 -3.61 -5.63 -6.70
CA LEU A 58 -3.95 -4.51 -5.83
C LEU A 58 -3.48 -3.16 -6.43
N GLY A 59 -2.22 -3.08 -6.88
CA GLY A 59 -1.67 -1.89 -7.52
C GLY A 59 -2.41 -1.51 -8.80
N ALA A 60 -2.76 -2.47 -9.65
CA ALA A 60 -3.52 -2.25 -10.88
C ALA A 60 -4.93 -1.70 -10.59
N ILE A 61 -5.66 -2.30 -9.65
CA ILE A 61 -7.01 -1.87 -9.25
C ILE A 61 -6.98 -0.42 -8.74
N ILE A 62 -6.03 -0.10 -7.86
CA ILE A 62 -5.91 1.25 -7.29
C ILE A 62 -5.57 2.27 -8.38
N THR A 63 -4.64 1.94 -9.27
CA THR A 63 -4.22 2.82 -10.36
C THR A 63 -5.37 3.09 -11.32
N LEU A 64 -6.13 2.05 -11.70
CA LEU A 64 -7.31 2.20 -12.56
C LEU A 64 -8.37 3.11 -11.91
N LYS A 65 -8.67 2.89 -10.62
CA LYS A 65 -9.59 3.77 -9.87
C LYS A 65 -9.12 5.23 -9.89
N ARG A 66 -7.82 5.49 -9.64
CA ARG A 66 -7.23 6.84 -9.68
C ARG A 66 -7.32 7.46 -11.08
N TYR A 67 -7.13 6.68 -12.14
CA TYR A 67 -7.20 7.17 -13.51
C TYR A 67 -8.63 7.56 -13.91
N ILE A 68 -9.63 6.74 -13.55
CA ILE A 68 -11.04 7.02 -13.83
C ILE A 68 -11.49 8.31 -13.14
N HIS A 69 -11.19 8.47 -11.84
CA HIS A 69 -11.59 9.66 -11.08
C HIS A 69 -10.83 10.93 -11.45
N LYS A 70 -9.74 10.84 -12.22
CA LYS A 70 -9.02 12.00 -12.76
C LYS A 70 -9.68 12.59 -14.01
N LYS A 71 -10.63 11.86 -14.60
CA LYS A 71 -11.27 12.19 -15.88
C LYS A 71 -12.64 12.86 -15.72
N GLU A 72 -13.15 12.92 -14.49
CA GLU A 72 -14.33 13.69 -14.06
C GLU A 72 -13.90 15.00 -13.42
#